data_AF-A0A0F7LR45-F1
#
_entry.id   AF-A0A0F7LR45-F1
#
_cell.length_a   1.000
_cell.length_b   1.000
_cell.length_c   1.000
_cell.angle_alpha   90.00
_cell.angle_beta   90.00
_cell.angle_gamma   90.00
#
_symmetry.space_group_name_H-M   'P 1'
#
loop_
_entity.id
_entity.type
_entity.pdbx_description
1 polymer ?
#
loop_
_entity_poly.entity_id
_entity_poly.type
_entity_poly.pdbx_seq_one_letter_code
_entity_poly.pdbx_strand_id
1 'polypeptide(L)'
;MSQAALKVRERDNENNSSRPSNGSYLAGLIFFLMVLGTIIWGGLAVLNWMKDANRLPISKLVVTGKRHYTTNDDIRQAILSLGQPGTFMTQDVNIIQQHIERMPWIRQVTVRKQWPDELRIHLVEYVPYARWNDSQMLDAEGLVFSIPAEWEAKGNFPVLYGPQGSEKEVLDGYLAMAKLLAANKLKLKVAAMTARRSWQLTLDNDIRLKLGRMDTTGRIKRFIELYPLLQQNTEKRVDYVDLRYDSGAAVGWAPLPIDAPNARINGQ
;
A
#
# COMPACT_ATOMS: atom_id res chain seq x y z
N MET A 1 -111.81 -19.28 -21.12
CA MET A 1 -111.83 -20.42 -22.05
C MET A 1 -110.49 -21.15 -21.93
N SER A 2 -110.52 -22.40 -21.43
CA SER A 2 -110.03 -23.63 -22.12
C SER A 2 -108.51 -23.65 -22.38
N GLN A 3 -107.70 -24.66 -22.02
CA GLN A 3 -107.94 -26.08 -21.78
C GLN A 3 -106.69 -26.74 -21.15
N ALA A 4 -106.96 -27.87 -20.49
CA ALA A 4 -106.20 -29.13 -20.50
C ALA A 4 -104.85 -29.24 -19.78
N ALA A 5 -104.93 -30.09 -18.75
CA ALA A 5 -103.88 -30.86 -18.12
C ALA A 5 -102.98 -31.64 -19.09
N LEU A 6 -101.74 -31.91 -18.66
CA LEU A 6 -101.13 -33.24 -18.76
C LEU A 6 -99.99 -33.38 -17.75
N LYS A 7 -99.91 -34.59 -17.20
CA LYS A 7 -99.33 -35.01 -15.93
C LYS A 7 -98.14 -35.92 -16.21
N VAL A 8 -96.94 -35.66 -15.69
CA VAL A 8 -95.83 -36.65 -15.65
C VAL A 8 -94.97 -36.49 -14.37
N ARG A 9 -95.33 -37.31 -13.38
CA ARG A 9 -94.55 -38.18 -12.46
C ARG A 9 -93.04 -37.90 -12.14
N GLU A 10 -92.79 -37.79 -10.83
CA GLU A 10 -91.66 -38.23 -9.98
C GLU A 10 -90.20 -37.91 -10.34
N ARG A 11 -89.53 -37.13 -9.48
CA ARG A 11 -88.56 -37.68 -8.51
C ARG A 11 -88.10 -36.60 -7.52
N ASP A 12 -88.32 -36.86 -6.24
CA ASP A 12 -87.69 -36.15 -5.14
C ASP A 12 -86.17 -36.34 -5.21
N ASN A 13 -85.43 -35.24 -5.21
CA ASN A 13 -84.03 -35.23 -4.81
C ASN A 13 -83.89 -34.14 -3.75
N GLU A 14 -83.76 -34.58 -2.49
CA GLU A 14 -83.48 -33.75 -1.34
C GLU A 14 -82.21 -32.92 -1.57
N ASN A 15 -82.38 -31.60 -1.63
CA ASN A 15 -81.29 -30.64 -1.52
C ASN A 15 -80.81 -30.61 -0.07
N ASN A 16 -79.86 -31.48 0.28
CA ASN A 16 -79.09 -31.33 1.51
C ASN A 16 -78.06 -30.19 1.32
N SER A 17 -78.45 -28.98 1.71
CA SER A 17 -77.60 -27.79 1.67
C SER A 17 -76.68 -27.75 2.88
N SER A 18 -75.57 -28.49 2.79
CA SER A 18 -74.45 -28.38 3.72
C SER A 18 -73.85 -26.97 3.64
N ARG A 19 -74.10 -26.12 4.64
CA ARG A 19 -73.40 -24.83 4.82
C ARG A 19 -71.88 -25.06 4.77
N PRO A 20 -71.10 -24.33 3.96
CA PRO A 20 -69.64 -24.48 3.95
C PRO A 20 -69.10 -24.06 5.32
N SER A 21 -68.41 -24.97 6.00
CA SER A 21 -67.84 -24.71 7.31
C SER A 21 -66.54 -23.92 7.16
N ASN A 22 -66.46 -22.74 7.79
CA ASN A 22 -65.25 -21.90 7.80
C ASN A 22 -64.04 -22.55 8.53
N GLY A 23 -64.20 -23.78 9.05
CA GLY A 23 -63.18 -24.49 9.82
C GLY A 23 -61.99 -24.98 8.97
N SER A 24 -62.20 -25.32 7.70
CA SER A 24 -61.11 -25.71 6.80
C SER A 24 -60.16 -24.55 6.47
N TYR A 25 -60.72 -23.34 6.28
CA TYR A 25 -59.94 -22.12 6.09
C TYR A 25 -59.15 -21.73 7.34
N LEU A 26 -59.74 -21.90 8.53
CA LEU A 26 -59.07 -21.64 9.80
C LEU A 26 -57.93 -22.65 10.05
N ALA A 27 -58.15 -23.94 9.76
CA ALA A 27 -57.13 -24.98 9.86
C ALA A 27 -55.97 -24.74 8.88
N GLY A 28 -56.27 -24.33 7.64
CA GLY A 28 -55.25 -23.96 6.64
C GLY A 28 -54.42 -22.75 7.07
N LEU A 29 -55.05 -21.73 7.65
CA LEU A 29 -54.34 -20.55 8.17
C LEU A 29 -53.43 -20.90 9.36
N ILE A 30 -53.88 -21.75 10.28
CA ILE A 30 -53.06 -22.22 11.41
C ILE A 30 -51.86 -23.03 10.90
N PHE A 31 -52.07 -23.94 9.95
CA PHE A 31 -50.97 -24.71 9.35
C PHE A 31 -49.96 -23.79 8.65
N PHE A 32 -50.45 -22.82 7.87
CA PHE A 32 -49.59 -21.84 7.21
C PHE A 32 -48.76 -21.02 8.21
N LEU A 33 -49.38 -20.53 9.30
CA LEU A 33 -48.68 -19.79 10.35
C LEU A 33 -47.68 -20.66 11.11
N MET A 34 -47.98 -21.94 11.33
CA MET A 34 -47.05 -22.90 11.93
C MET A 34 -45.82 -23.10 11.04
N VAL A 35 -46.02 -23.31 9.74
CA VAL A 35 -44.92 -23.46 8.76
C VAL A 35 -44.11 -22.17 8.67
N LEU A 36 -44.76 -21.01 8.65
CA LEU A 36 -44.06 -19.72 8.64
C LEU A 36 -43.23 -19.55 9.93
N GLY A 37 -43.80 -19.90 11.08
CA GLY A 37 -43.13 -19.85 12.37
C GLY A 37 -41.90 -20.76 12.44
N THR A 38 -41.98 -21.98 11.93
CA THR A 38 -40.84 -22.90 11.91
C THR A 38 -39.74 -22.46 10.95
N ILE A 39 -40.08 -21.87 9.80
CA ILE A 39 -39.10 -21.29 8.87
C ILE A 39 -38.38 -20.11 9.52
N ILE A 40 -39.12 -19.18 10.14
CA ILE A 40 -38.54 -18.03 10.83
C ILE A 40 -37.65 -18.50 11.98
N TRP A 41 -38.14 -19.42 12.80
CA TRP A 41 -37.39 -19.97 13.94
C TRP A 41 -36.12 -20.70 13.48
N GLY A 42 -36.21 -21.53 12.43
CA GLY A 42 -35.06 -22.20 11.83
C GLY A 42 -34.03 -21.21 11.26
N GLY A 43 -34.49 -20.16 10.56
CA GLY A 43 -33.63 -19.09 10.06
C GLY A 43 -32.88 -18.36 11.18
N LEU A 44 -33.57 -18.00 12.26
CA LEU A 44 -32.96 -17.37 13.42
C LEU A 44 -31.98 -18.31 14.15
N ALA A 45 -32.30 -19.59 14.27
CA ALA A 45 -31.42 -20.58 14.87
C ALA A 45 -30.12 -20.75 14.07
N VAL A 46 -30.20 -20.81 12.73
CA VAL A 46 -29.02 -20.86 11.84
C VAL A 46 -28.19 -19.59 11.96
N LEU A 47 -28.80 -18.41 11.97
CA LEU A 47 -28.08 -17.14 12.13
C LEU A 47 -27.39 -17.04 13.50
N ASN A 48 -28.05 -17.47 14.57
CA ASN A 48 -27.45 -17.50 15.91
C ASN A 48 -26.30 -18.52 15.98
N TRP A 49 -26.47 -19.70 15.37
CA TRP A 49 -25.41 -20.71 15.28
C TRP A 49 -24.19 -20.20 14.50
N MET A 50 -24.38 -19.48 13.40
CA MET A 50 -23.30 -18.88 12.61
C MET A 50 -22.57 -17.71 13.32
N LYS A 51 -23.25 -17.02 14.24
CA LYS A 51 -22.68 -15.89 14.99
C LYS A 51 -21.92 -16.30 16.25
N ASP A 52 -22.11 -17.52 16.74
CA ASP A 52 -21.53 -18.01 17.99
C ASP A 52 -19.99 -18.09 17.90
N ALA A 53 -19.31 -17.19 18.63
CA ALA A 53 -17.87 -16.98 18.61
C ALA A 53 -17.06 -18.22 19.00
N ASN A 54 -17.64 -19.06 19.87
CA ASN A 54 -17.00 -20.28 20.35
C ASN A 54 -17.03 -21.43 19.33
N ARG A 55 -17.81 -21.29 18.24
CA ARG A 55 -18.00 -22.36 17.25
C ARG A 55 -17.26 -22.12 15.94
N LEU A 56 -16.99 -20.87 15.58
CA LEU A 56 -16.29 -20.48 14.35
C LEU A 56 -15.15 -19.48 14.67
N PRO A 57 -14.12 -19.90 15.43
CA PRO A 57 -12.93 -19.08 15.61
C PRO A 57 -12.30 -18.80 14.24
N ILE A 58 -11.67 -17.63 14.09
CA ILE A 58 -10.77 -17.40 12.96
C ILE A 58 -9.55 -18.28 13.17
N SER A 59 -9.54 -19.46 12.55
CA SER A 59 -8.49 -20.46 12.78
C SER A 59 -7.24 -20.18 11.95
N LYS A 60 -7.39 -19.51 10.79
CA LYS A 60 -6.33 -19.41 9.79
C LYS A 60 -6.20 -18.01 9.20
N LEU A 61 -4.96 -17.52 9.24
CA LEU A 61 -4.54 -16.29 8.59
C LEU A 61 -3.63 -16.66 7.41
N VAL A 62 -4.08 -16.37 6.19
CA VAL A 62 -3.32 -16.63 4.96
C VAL A 62 -2.83 -15.31 4.39
N VAL A 63 -1.55 -15.01 4.61
CA VAL A 63 -0.90 -13.80 4.09
C VAL A 63 -0.17 -14.11 2.78
N THR A 64 -0.50 -13.37 1.74
CA THR A 64 0.02 -13.51 0.38
C THR A 64 0.60 -12.19 -0.14
N GLY A 65 1.45 -12.25 -1.16
CA GLY A 65 2.16 -11.09 -1.71
C GLY A 65 3.68 -11.21 -1.55
N LYS A 66 4.43 -10.41 -2.31
CA LYS A 66 5.88 -10.31 -2.18
C LYS A 66 6.21 -9.44 -0.96
N ARG A 67 6.95 -10.00 -0.01
CA ARG A 67 7.23 -9.38 1.30
C ARG A 67 8.72 -9.34 1.55
N HIS A 68 9.21 -8.17 1.96
CA HIS A 68 10.57 -7.95 2.41
C HIS A 68 10.58 -7.46 3.85
N TYR A 69 9.63 -6.59 4.22
CA TYR A 69 9.58 -5.98 5.54
C TYR A 69 8.55 -6.64 6.46
N THR A 70 7.41 -7.05 5.91
CA THR A 70 6.24 -7.46 6.70
C THR A 70 6.30 -8.93 7.07
N THR A 71 6.42 -9.21 8.36
CA THR A 71 6.36 -10.55 8.91
C THR A 71 4.93 -11.00 9.19
N ASN A 72 4.72 -12.30 9.42
CA ASN A 72 3.41 -12.80 9.82
C ASN A 72 3.01 -12.30 11.22
N ASP A 73 3.99 -11.99 12.08
CA ASP A 73 3.72 -11.49 13.43
C ASP A 73 3.23 -10.04 13.40
N ASP A 74 3.81 -9.18 12.54
CA ASP A 74 3.36 -7.79 12.37
C ASP A 74 1.86 -7.73 12.04
N ILE A 75 1.41 -8.57 11.10
CA ILE A 75 -0.01 -8.66 10.72
C ILE A 75 -0.86 -9.21 11.86
N ARG A 76 -0.37 -10.22 12.60
CA ARG A 76 -1.08 -10.77 13.76
C ARG A 76 -1.26 -9.71 14.84
N GLN A 77 -0.20 -9.00 15.21
CA GLN A 77 -0.24 -7.93 16.22
C GLN A 77 -1.17 -6.80 15.78
N ALA A 78 -1.14 -6.42 14.50
CA ALA A 78 -2.05 -5.43 13.91
C ALA A 78 -3.53 -5.85 13.98
N ILE A 79 -3.84 -7.15 13.97
CA ILE A 79 -5.22 -7.62 14.14
C ILE A 79 -5.59 -7.66 15.63
N LEU A 80 -4.68 -8.14 16.50
CA LEU A 80 -4.91 -8.26 17.94
C LEU A 80 -5.03 -6.89 18.64
N SER A 81 -4.36 -5.86 18.12
CA SER A 81 -4.46 -4.49 18.63
C SER A 81 -5.85 -3.87 18.48
N LEU A 82 -6.69 -4.41 17.59
CA LEU A 82 -8.08 -3.97 17.39
C LEU A 82 -9.03 -4.45 18.50
N GLY A 83 -8.58 -5.35 19.37
CA GLY A 83 -9.35 -5.91 20.47
C GLY A 83 -9.43 -7.43 20.42
N GLN A 84 -10.32 -8.00 21.23
CA GLN A 84 -10.54 -9.45 21.21
C GLN A 84 -11.02 -9.89 19.82
N PRO A 85 -10.37 -10.90 19.20
CA PRO A 85 -10.81 -11.41 17.90
C PRO A 85 -12.28 -11.84 17.98
N GLY A 86 -13.13 -11.26 17.15
CA GLY A 86 -14.51 -11.71 17.00
C GLY A 86 -14.58 -13.04 16.25
N THR A 87 -15.81 -13.47 15.95
CA THR A 87 -16.06 -14.60 15.07
C THR A 87 -15.66 -14.28 13.62
N PHE A 88 -15.37 -15.29 12.81
CA PHE A 88 -15.19 -15.12 11.35
C PHE A 88 -16.32 -14.30 10.71
N MET A 89 -17.57 -14.49 11.17
CA MET A 89 -18.73 -13.79 10.63
C MET A 89 -18.85 -12.33 11.10
N THR A 90 -18.50 -12.03 12.35
CA THR A 90 -18.71 -10.69 12.94
C THR A 90 -17.53 -9.73 12.73
N GLN A 91 -16.33 -10.26 12.46
CA GLN A 91 -15.15 -9.43 12.27
C GLN A 91 -15.27 -8.53 11.03
N ASP A 92 -15.09 -7.22 11.17
CA ASP A 92 -15.08 -6.30 10.03
C ASP A 92 -13.70 -6.32 9.33
N VAL A 93 -13.70 -6.74 8.06
CA VAL A 93 -12.48 -6.79 7.24
C VAL A 93 -11.99 -5.42 6.85
N ASN A 94 -12.86 -4.42 6.76
CA ASN A 94 -12.48 -3.05 6.40
C ASN A 94 -11.67 -2.41 7.52
N ILE A 95 -12.05 -2.68 8.79
CA ILE A 95 -11.29 -2.22 9.95
C ILE A 95 -9.90 -2.86 9.97
N ILE A 96 -9.81 -4.17 9.71
CA ILE A 96 -8.51 -4.88 9.62
C ILE A 96 -7.68 -4.30 8.48
N GLN A 97 -8.28 -4.10 7.30
CA GLN A 97 -7.59 -3.54 6.15
C GLN A 97 -7.03 -2.16 6.48
N GLN A 98 -7.85 -1.24 6.99
CA GLN A 98 -7.42 0.10 7.40
C GLN A 98 -6.34 0.07 8.46
N HIS A 99 -6.35 -0.91 9.38
CA HIS A 99 -5.32 -1.02 10.40
C HIS A 99 -3.98 -1.50 9.82
N ILE A 100 -3.99 -2.44 8.89
CA ILE A 100 -2.79 -2.90 8.19
C ILE A 100 -2.24 -1.80 7.27
N GLU A 101 -3.11 -1.02 6.62
CA GLU A 101 -2.72 0.16 5.80
C GLU A 101 -2.00 1.24 6.61
N ARG A 102 -2.10 1.25 7.94
CA ARG A 102 -1.34 2.18 8.80
C ARG A 102 0.15 1.84 8.88
N MET A 103 0.55 0.63 8.50
CA MET A 103 1.97 0.30 8.38
C MET A 103 2.55 1.12 7.23
N PRO A 104 3.53 2.00 7.48
CA PRO A 104 3.91 3.03 6.51
C PRO A 104 4.52 2.47 5.22
N TRP A 105 5.05 1.24 5.24
CA TRP A 105 5.63 0.57 4.06
C TRP A 105 4.62 -0.25 3.25
N ILE A 106 3.34 -0.32 3.67
CA ILE A 106 2.29 -1.00 2.91
C ILE A 106 1.68 -0.02 1.90
N ARG A 107 1.78 -0.35 0.62
CA ARG A 107 1.17 0.44 -0.47
C ARG A 107 -0.31 0.11 -0.64
N GLN A 108 -0.64 -1.16 -0.56
CA GLN A 108 -2.01 -1.64 -0.73
C GLN A 108 -2.19 -2.94 0.02
N VAL A 109 -3.35 -3.12 0.64
CA VAL A 109 -3.77 -4.38 1.21
C VAL A 109 -5.21 -4.67 0.83
N THR A 110 -5.49 -5.94 0.56
CA THR A 110 -6.83 -6.46 0.32
C THR A 110 -7.10 -7.55 1.34
N VAL A 111 -8.13 -7.36 2.15
CA VAL A 111 -8.55 -8.33 3.17
C VAL A 111 -9.87 -8.94 2.74
N ARG A 112 -9.93 -10.28 2.65
CA ARG A 112 -11.17 -10.99 2.34
C ARG A 112 -11.37 -12.21 3.22
N LYS A 113 -12.63 -12.45 3.56
CA LYS A 113 -13.09 -13.69 4.19
C LYS A 113 -13.15 -14.79 3.13
N GLN A 114 -12.56 -15.94 3.42
CA GLN A 114 -12.68 -17.15 2.62
C GLN A 114 -13.27 -18.24 3.52
N TRP A 115 -14.48 -18.68 3.18
CA TRP A 115 -15.17 -19.74 3.90
C TRP A 115 -14.35 -21.05 3.83
N PRO A 116 -14.27 -21.88 4.89
CA PRO A 116 -15.07 -21.81 6.13
C PRO A 116 -14.57 -20.88 7.23
N ASP A 117 -13.25 -20.70 7.38
CA ASP A 117 -12.65 -20.07 8.56
C ASP A 117 -11.35 -19.30 8.28
N GLU A 118 -11.10 -18.90 7.03
CA GLU A 118 -9.83 -18.31 6.60
C GLU A 118 -9.94 -16.80 6.33
N LEU A 119 -9.05 -16.01 6.93
CA LEU A 119 -8.85 -14.63 6.51
C LEU A 119 -7.68 -14.58 5.53
N ARG A 120 -7.98 -14.26 4.25
CA ARG A 120 -6.95 -14.09 3.23
C ARG A 120 -6.59 -12.61 3.11
N ILE A 121 -5.32 -12.32 3.34
CA ILE A 121 -4.73 -10.98 3.25
C ILE A 121 -3.74 -11.00 2.09
N HIS A 122 -3.99 -10.17 1.09
CA HIS A 122 -3.02 -9.90 0.04
C HIS A 122 -2.43 -8.52 0.28
N LEU A 123 -1.10 -8.42 0.38
CA LEU A 123 -0.42 -7.17 0.61
C LEU A 123 0.61 -6.86 -0.49
N VAL A 124 0.76 -5.56 -0.75
CA VAL A 124 1.74 -4.99 -1.66
C VAL A 124 2.54 -3.96 -0.87
N GLU A 125 3.83 -4.20 -0.71
CA GLU A 125 4.75 -3.27 -0.07
C GLU A 125 5.24 -2.23 -1.07
N TYR A 126 5.59 -1.04 -0.57
CA TYR A 126 6.38 -0.08 -1.33
C TYR A 126 7.78 -0.64 -1.63
N VAL A 127 8.32 -0.27 -2.80
CA VAL A 127 9.68 -0.62 -3.19
C VAL A 127 10.54 0.64 -3.12
N PRO A 128 11.55 0.70 -2.23
CA PRO A 128 12.36 1.90 -2.08
C PRO A 128 13.24 2.11 -3.31
N TYR A 129 13.22 3.35 -3.79
CA TYR A 129 14.07 3.81 -4.88
C TYR A 129 15.15 4.77 -4.39
N ALA A 130 14.80 5.70 -3.49
CA ALA A 130 15.71 6.70 -2.94
C ALA A 130 15.39 7.00 -1.46
N ARG A 131 16.38 7.50 -0.72
CA ARG A 131 16.17 8.12 0.60
C ARG A 131 15.69 9.55 0.42
N TRP A 132 14.75 9.98 1.24
CA TRP A 132 14.15 11.32 1.24
C TRP A 132 14.33 11.98 2.60
N ASN A 133 14.98 13.14 2.63
CA ASN A 133 15.17 13.95 3.84
C ASN A 133 15.57 13.11 5.08
N ASP A 134 16.63 12.31 4.93
CA ASP A 134 17.28 11.46 5.94
C ASP A 134 16.50 10.28 6.55
N SER A 135 15.18 10.37 6.67
CA SER A 135 14.37 9.44 7.49
C SER A 135 13.22 8.78 6.73
N GLN A 136 12.98 9.20 5.50
CA GLN A 136 11.90 8.69 4.66
C GLN A 136 12.49 8.04 3.41
N MET A 137 11.64 7.31 2.71
CA MET A 137 11.94 6.68 1.43
C MET A 137 10.99 7.22 0.37
N LEU A 138 11.47 7.22 -0.86
CA LEU A 138 10.67 7.46 -2.06
C LEU A 138 10.63 6.19 -2.90
N ASP A 139 9.46 5.87 -3.43
CA ASP A 139 9.33 4.88 -4.49
C ASP A 139 9.64 5.48 -5.87
N ALA A 140 9.56 4.65 -6.91
CA ALA A 140 9.82 5.06 -8.29
C ALA A 140 8.75 6.02 -8.85
N GLU A 141 7.58 6.15 -8.21
CA GLU A 141 6.51 7.06 -8.61
C GLU A 141 6.58 8.42 -7.90
N GLY A 142 7.40 8.53 -6.85
CA GLY A 142 7.57 9.72 -6.03
C GLY A 142 6.68 9.75 -4.80
N LEU A 143 6.15 8.60 -4.37
CA LEU A 143 5.39 8.46 -3.12
C LEU A 143 6.33 8.26 -1.94
N VAL A 144 6.08 9.03 -0.88
CA VAL A 144 6.85 8.98 0.37
C VAL A 144 6.31 7.89 1.26
N PHE A 145 7.22 7.11 1.83
CA PHE A 145 6.89 6.12 2.85
C PHE A 145 8.06 5.96 3.82
N SER A 146 7.85 5.20 4.90
CA SER A 146 8.90 4.87 5.86
C SER A 146 9.03 3.36 6.01
N ILE A 147 10.26 2.89 6.20
CA ILE A 147 10.57 1.47 6.45
C ILE A 147 11.17 1.31 7.86
N PRO A 148 11.17 0.10 8.44
CA PRO A 148 11.83 -0.12 9.72
C PRO A 148 13.33 0.17 9.62
N ALA A 149 13.91 0.78 10.66
CA ALA A 149 15.31 1.25 10.68
C ALA A 149 16.35 0.16 10.37
N GLU A 150 16.06 -1.08 10.74
CA GLU A 150 16.88 -2.27 10.44
C GLU A 150 17.05 -2.56 8.94
N TRP A 151 16.11 -2.10 8.11
CA TRP A 151 16.13 -2.27 6.65
C TRP A 151 16.71 -1.05 5.94
N GLU A 152 16.56 0.13 6.54
CA GLU A 152 17.10 1.38 6.02
C GLU A 152 18.61 1.32 5.82
N ALA A 153 19.34 0.71 6.76
CA ALA A 153 20.80 0.63 6.71
C ALA A 153 21.35 -0.33 5.63
N LYS A 154 20.55 -1.27 5.12
CA LYS A 154 21.04 -2.36 4.25
C LYS A 154 21.13 -1.98 2.77
N GLY A 155 20.44 -0.92 2.34
CA GLY A 155 20.39 -0.53 0.93
C GLY A 155 21.31 0.64 0.59
N ASN A 156 21.99 0.53 -0.56
CA ASN A 156 22.73 1.65 -1.15
C ASN A 156 21.78 2.47 -2.04
N PHE A 157 21.02 3.37 -1.42
CA PHE A 157 20.06 4.22 -2.13
C PHE A 157 20.66 5.60 -2.41
N PRO A 158 20.34 6.23 -3.55
CA PRO A 158 20.60 7.65 -3.73
C PRO A 158 19.83 8.47 -2.68
N VAL A 159 20.41 9.61 -2.28
CA VAL A 159 19.80 10.48 -1.27
C VAL A 159 19.24 11.73 -1.93
N LEU A 160 17.96 11.98 -1.71
CA LEU A 160 17.22 13.11 -2.24
C LEU A 160 16.78 14.03 -1.10
N TYR A 161 16.92 15.33 -1.32
CA TYR A 161 16.43 16.35 -0.39
C TYR A 161 15.56 17.35 -1.11
N GLY A 162 14.48 17.77 -0.45
CA GLY A 162 13.61 18.81 -0.97
C GLY A 162 12.56 19.28 0.03
N PRO A 163 11.90 20.41 -0.27
CA PRO A 163 10.75 20.85 0.51
C PRO A 163 9.59 19.86 0.40
N GLN A 164 8.73 19.85 1.41
CA GLN A 164 7.51 19.04 1.41
C GLN A 164 6.65 19.34 0.17
N GLY A 165 6.08 18.30 -0.44
CA GLY A 165 5.25 18.42 -1.64
C GLY A 165 6.04 18.55 -2.95
N SER A 166 7.38 18.47 -2.90
CA SER A 166 8.24 18.51 -4.09
C SER A 166 8.87 17.17 -4.45
N GLU A 167 8.42 16.09 -3.85
CA GLU A 167 9.03 14.77 -3.92
C GLU A 167 9.16 14.27 -5.35
N LYS A 168 8.06 14.34 -6.09
CA LYS A 168 8.02 13.97 -7.50
C LYS A 168 8.92 14.87 -8.35
N GLU A 169 8.91 16.18 -8.10
CA GLU A 169 9.77 17.13 -8.83
C GLU A 169 11.25 16.86 -8.59
N VAL A 170 11.63 16.53 -7.34
CA VAL A 170 13.01 16.19 -7.02
C VAL A 170 13.42 14.87 -7.66
N LEU A 171 12.54 13.86 -7.63
CA LEU A 171 12.78 12.57 -8.26
C LEU A 171 12.96 12.72 -9.78
N ASP A 172 12.06 13.42 -10.45
CA ASP A 172 12.12 13.64 -11.90
C ASP A 172 13.39 14.42 -12.29
N GLY A 173 13.75 15.44 -11.50
CA GLY A 173 15.00 16.19 -11.67
C GLY A 173 16.24 15.33 -11.46
N TYR A 174 16.26 14.50 -10.41
CA TYR A 174 17.33 13.53 -10.15
C TYR A 174 17.50 12.57 -11.33
N LEU A 175 16.42 11.96 -11.82
CA LEU A 175 16.47 11.00 -12.94
C LEU A 175 17.07 11.65 -14.20
N ALA A 176 16.64 12.87 -14.52
CA ALA A 176 17.16 13.62 -15.68
C ALA A 176 18.67 13.91 -15.54
N MET A 177 19.10 14.42 -14.37
CA MET A 177 20.50 14.77 -14.12
C MET A 177 21.39 13.53 -14.00
N ALA A 178 20.92 12.47 -13.34
CA ALA A 178 21.62 11.19 -13.23
C ALA A 178 21.86 10.57 -14.60
N LYS A 179 20.88 10.63 -15.51
CA LYS A 179 21.03 10.14 -16.89
C LYS A 179 22.13 10.89 -17.66
N LEU A 180 22.19 12.22 -17.53
CA LEU A 180 23.23 13.04 -18.18
C LEU A 180 24.64 12.73 -17.64
N LEU A 181 24.76 12.57 -16.33
CA LEU A 181 26.02 12.23 -15.66
C LEU A 181 26.49 10.80 -15.99
N ALA A 182 25.56 9.84 -15.99
CA ALA A 182 25.86 8.43 -16.25
C ALA A 182 26.44 8.19 -17.65
N ALA A 183 26.02 8.97 -18.65
CA ALA A 183 26.59 8.93 -20.01
C ALA A 183 28.11 9.20 -20.03
N ASN A 184 28.64 9.85 -18.98
CA ASN A 184 30.05 10.22 -18.83
C ASN A 184 30.72 9.47 -17.67
N LYS A 185 30.17 8.31 -17.27
CA LYS A 185 30.68 7.46 -16.18
C LYS A 185 30.71 8.15 -14.80
N LEU A 186 29.92 9.20 -14.62
CA LEU A 186 29.75 9.88 -13.34
C LEU A 186 28.46 9.38 -12.69
N LYS A 187 28.52 8.97 -11.41
CA LYS A 187 27.32 8.52 -10.68
C LYS A 187 26.87 9.60 -9.71
N LEU A 188 25.56 9.86 -9.72
CA LEU A 188 24.94 10.82 -8.81
C LEU A 188 24.58 10.12 -7.49
N LYS A 189 25.16 10.57 -6.39
CA LYS A 189 24.97 10.02 -5.04
C LYS A 189 23.89 10.77 -4.27
N VAL A 190 23.90 12.11 -4.35
CA VAL A 190 22.95 12.98 -3.65
C VAL A 190 22.42 14.05 -4.59
N ALA A 191 21.12 14.33 -4.54
CA ALA A 191 20.52 15.50 -5.17
C ALA A 191 19.65 16.27 -4.17
N ALA A 192 19.96 17.53 -3.97
CA ALA A 192 19.27 18.40 -3.03
C ALA A 192 18.67 19.60 -3.76
N MET A 193 17.38 19.83 -3.53
CA MET A 193 16.64 20.98 -4.03
C MET A 193 16.18 21.85 -2.89
N THR A 194 16.49 23.14 -2.95
CA THR A 194 16.01 24.11 -1.95
C THR A 194 14.55 24.53 -2.22
N ALA A 195 13.91 25.20 -1.26
CA ALA A 195 12.59 25.82 -1.45
C ALA A 195 12.54 26.80 -2.64
N ARG A 196 13.67 27.42 -2.98
CA ARG A 196 13.82 28.33 -4.14
C ARG A 196 14.13 27.60 -5.46
N ARG A 197 13.97 26.26 -5.50
CA ARG A 197 14.28 25.40 -6.65
C ARG A 197 15.74 25.51 -7.13
N SER A 198 16.65 25.85 -6.22
CA SER A 198 18.09 25.78 -6.48
C SER A 198 18.61 24.39 -6.15
N TRP A 199 19.41 23.84 -7.07
CA TRP A 199 19.94 22.49 -7.01
C TRP A 199 21.41 22.45 -6.56
N GLN A 200 21.70 21.44 -5.74
CA GLN A 200 23.04 21.01 -5.40
C GLN A 200 23.14 19.49 -5.54
N LEU A 201 24.17 19.02 -6.22
CA LEU A 201 24.42 17.60 -6.44
C LEU A 201 25.69 17.16 -5.72
N THR A 202 25.77 15.88 -5.35
CA THR A 202 27.01 15.24 -4.89
C THR A 202 27.22 13.95 -5.68
N LEU A 203 28.40 13.81 -6.26
CA LEU A 203 28.78 12.62 -7.02
C LEU A 203 29.28 11.49 -6.10
N ASP A 204 29.48 10.31 -6.65
CA ASP A 204 30.00 9.14 -5.91
C ASP A 204 31.44 9.30 -5.41
N ASN A 205 32.22 10.17 -6.03
CA ASN A 205 33.55 10.61 -5.58
C ASN A 205 33.53 11.83 -4.63
N ASP A 206 32.37 12.14 -4.06
CA ASP A 206 32.12 13.22 -3.10
C ASP A 206 32.32 14.66 -3.63
N ILE A 207 32.48 14.85 -4.95
CA ILE A 207 32.49 16.19 -5.55
C ILE A 207 31.09 16.82 -5.47
N ARG A 208 31.01 18.04 -4.93
CA ARG A 208 29.76 18.80 -4.84
C ARG A 208 29.59 19.76 -6.01
N LEU A 209 28.48 19.66 -6.74
CA LEU A 209 28.15 20.58 -7.83
C LEU A 209 27.06 21.56 -7.37
N LYS A 210 27.35 22.86 -7.39
CA LYS A 210 26.35 23.90 -7.11
C LYS A 210 25.79 24.39 -8.42
N LEU A 211 24.57 23.94 -8.76
CA LEU A 211 23.95 24.25 -10.04
C LEU A 211 23.10 25.50 -10.00
N GLY A 212 22.57 25.91 -8.85
CA GLY A 212 21.62 27.02 -8.81
C GLY A 212 20.25 26.61 -9.35
N ARG A 213 19.45 27.61 -9.76
CA ARG A 213 18.06 27.40 -10.22
C ARG A 213 17.92 27.27 -11.75
N MET A 214 18.73 28.03 -12.50
CA MET A 214 18.57 28.15 -13.96
C MET A 214 19.54 27.24 -14.70
N ASP A 215 19.11 26.80 -15.90
CA ASP A 215 19.90 26.02 -16.85
C ASP A 215 20.75 24.90 -16.23
N THR A 216 20.13 24.07 -15.39
CA THR A 216 20.82 22.96 -14.72
C THR A 216 21.46 22.00 -15.72
N THR A 217 20.80 21.75 -16.86
CA THR A 217 21.31 20.91 -17.95
C THR A 217 22.57 21.49 -18.59
N GLY A 218 22.57 22.76 -19.00
CA GLY A 218 23.76 23.40 -19.59
C GLY A 218 24.92 23.46 -18.60
N ARG A 219 24.63 23.72 -17.31
CA ARG A 219 25.62 23.73 -16.24
C ARG A 219 26.25 22.35 -16.00
N ILE A 220 25.46 21.27 -16.05
CA ILE A 220 25.99 19.90 -15.96
C ILE A 220 26.86 19.57 -17.17
N LYS A 221 26.44 19.95 -18.39
CA LYS A 221 27.26 19.73 -19.60
C LYS A 221 28.60 20.44 -19.51
N ARG A 222 28.62 21.70 -19.07
CA ARG A 222 29.86 22.45 -18.82
C ARG A 222 30.76 21.75 -17.81
N PHE A 223 30.19 21.23 -16.72
CA PHE A 223 30.98 20.45 -15.77
C PHE A 223 31.61 19.22 -16.42
N ILE A 224 30.84 18.46 -17.21
CA ILE A 224 31.34 17.28 -17.94
C ILE A 224 32.51 17.66 -18.86
N GLU A 225 32.44 18.79 -19.56
CA GLU A 225 33.52 19.29 -20.42
C GLU A 225 34.77 19.70 -19.63
N LEU A 226 34.59 20.34 -18.47
CA LEU A 226 35.70 20.79 -17.61
C LEU A 226 36.35 19.67 -16.81
N TYR A 227 35.58 18.64 -16.45
CA TYR A 227 35.99 17.62 -15.49
C TYR A 227 37.31 16.91 -15.82
N PRO A 228 37.59 16.49 -17.07
CA PRO A 228 38.87 15.87 -17.42
C PRO A 228 40.07 16.79 -17.18
N LEU A 229 39.92 18.10 -17.37
CA LEU A 229 40.97 19.09 -17.10
C LEU A 229 41.22 19.22 -15.60
N LEU A 230 40.15 19.19 -14.79
CA LEU A 230 40.26 19.24 -13.33
C LEU A 230 40.96 18.00 -12.76
N GLN A 231 40.77 16.84 -13.39
CA GLN A 231 41.42 15.58 -12.98
C GLN A 231 42.92 15.54 -13.27
N GLN A 232 43.46 16.44 -14.10
CA GLN A 232 44.91 16.49 -14.36
C GLN A 232 45.70 17.00 -13.15
N ASN A 233 45.05 17.69 -12.21
CA ASN A 233 45.68 18.10 -10.97
C ASN A 233 45.81 16.90 -10.01
N THR A 234 47.04 16.50 -9.72
CA THR A 234 47.36 15.36 -8.85
C THR A 234 47.68 15.75 -7.42
N GLU A 235 47.89 17.04 -7.12
CA GLU A 235 48.27 17.49 -5.78
C GLU A 235 47.06 17.65 -4.84
N LYS A 236 45.89 17.96 -5.42
CA LYS A 236 44.65 18.24 -4.69
C LYS A 236 43.47 17.60 -5.40
N ARG A 237 42.49 17.15 -4.63
CA ARG A 237 41.21 16.69 -5.17
C ARG A 237 40.23 17.86 -5.28
N VAL A 238 39.31 17.76 -6.24
CA VAL A 238 38.18 18.68 -6.32
C VAL A 238 37.23 18.41 -5.15
N ASP A 239 36.87 19.46 -4.41
CA ASP A 239 35.87 19.39 -3.33
C ASP A 239 34.49 19.84 -3.84
N TYR A 240 34.45 20.98 -4.54
CA TYR A 240 33.23 21.46 -5.15
C TYR A 240 33.49 22.22 -6.46
N VAL A 241 32.47 22.25 -7.32
CA VAL A 241 32.42 23.10 -8.51
C VAL A 241 31.15 23.95 -8.45
N ASP A 242 31.31 25.26 -8.41
CA ASP A 242 30.21 26.22 -8.46
C ASP A 242 29.95 26.65 -9.90
N LEU A 243 28.82 26.20 -10.44
CA LEU A 243 28.42 26.39 -11.84
C LEU A 243 27.34 27.46 -11.96
N ARG A 244 27.11 28.25 -10.91
CA ARG A 244 26.04 29.25 -10.90
C ARG A 244 26.28 30.44 -11.85
N TYR A 245 27.50 30.58 -12.35
CA TYR A 245 27.91 31.61 -13.30
C TYR A 245 27.51 31.26 -14.73
N ASP A 246 27.21 32.27 -15.55
CA ASP A 246 26.66 32.05 -16.89
C ASP A 246 27.67 31.46 -17.88
N SER A 247 28.95 31.84 -17.78
CA SER A 247 30.00 31.43 -18.72
C SER A 247 31.22 30.75 -18.06
N GLY A 248 31.15 30.44 -16.77
CA GLY A 248 32.31 29.93 -16.02
C GLY A 248 31.96 28.93 -14.94
N ALA A 249 32.99 28.52 -14.19
CA ALA A 249 32.90 27.68 -13.01
C ALA A 249 33.97 28.10 -11.99
N ALA A 250 33.63 28.09 -10.70
CA ALA A 250 34.61 28.24 -9.62
C ALA A 250 34.89 26.87 -8.99
N VAL A 251 36.16 26.51 -8.84
CA VAL A 251 36.58 25.20 -8.33
C VAL A 251 37.19 25.35 -6.94
N GLY A 252 36.62 24.66 -5.96
CA GLY A 252 37.20 24.49 -4.63
C GLY A 252 38.02 23.20 -4.58
N TRP A 253 39.22 23.29 -4.02
CA TRP A 253 40.15 22.17 -3.89
C TRP A 253 40.29 21.75 -2.42
N ALA A 254 40.42 20.46 -2.17
CA ALA A 254 40.77 19.91 -0.86
C ALA A 254 42.07 19.10 -0.94
N PRO A 255 42.82 18.96 0.17
CA PRO A 255 43.93 18.03 0.25
C PRO A 255 43.49 16.61 -0.12
N LEU A 256 44.42 15.82 -0.67
CA LEU A 256 44.20 14.39 -0.82
C LEU A 256 43.92 13.77 0.56
N PRO A 257 43.03 12.76 0.65
CA PRO A 257 42.88 12.00 1.88
C PRO A 257 44.25 11.46 2.29
N ILE A 258 44.64 11.67 3.54
CA ILE A 258 45.83 11.03 4.09
C ILE A 258 45.46 9.55 4.20
N ASP A 259 46.10 8.68 3.41
CA ASP A 259 45.96 7.24 3.59
C ASP A 259 46.23 6.92 5.06
N ALA A 260 45.24 6.33 5.74
CA ALA A 260 45.39 5.92 7.12
C ALA A 260 46.67 5.08 7.23
N PRO A 261 47.60 5.38 8.14
CA PRO A 261 48.87 4.66 8.20
C PRO A 261 48.56 3.18 8.38
N ASN A 262 49.02 2.39 7.40
CA ASN A 262 49.05 0.94 7.45
C ASN A 262 49.47 0.53 8.87
N ALA A 263 48.61 -0.23 9.56
CA ALA A 263 48.97 -0.97 10.75
C ALA A 263 50.05 -1.98 10.34
N ARG A 264 51.30 -1.50 10.30
CA ARG A 264 52.49 -2.31 10.18
C ARG A 264 52.58 -3.10 11.47
N ILE A 265 52.17 -4.36 11.36
CA ILE A 265 52.87 -5.53 11.89
C ILE A 265 54.09 -5.16 12.73
N ASN A 266 53.89 -5.11 14.05
CA ASN A 266 54.88 -5.50 15.04
C ASN A 266 54.21 -6.70 15.75
N GLY A 267 54.67 -7.95 15.66
CA GLY A 267 56.04 -8.37 15.46
C GLY A 267 56.83 -8.28 16.76
N GLN A 268 56.26 -8.71 17.90
CA GLN A 268 56.92 -9.42 19.00
C GLN A 268 55.92 -10.37 19.67
#